data_AF-G7WEX3-F1
#
_entry.id   AF-G7WEX3-F1
#
_cell.length_a   1.000
_cell.length_b   1.000
_cell.length_c   1.000
_cell.angle_alpha   90.00
_cell.angle_beta   90.00
_cell.angle_gamma   90.00
#
_symmetry.space_group_name_H-M   'P 1'
#
loop_
_entity.id
_entity.type
_entity.pdbx_description
1 polymer ?
#
loop_
_entity_poly.entity_id
_entity_poly.type
_entity_poly.pdbx_seq_one_letter_code
_entity_poly.pdbx_strand_id
1 'polypeptide(L)'
;MEEVEELCTRIIISQIKNAVGRPVTQFESLAPADKEIELKVPSLLVGYEKDFGNFDVAIPGLNEEKRIDREIDLKLQKIVLQSIKRTSATTAELKFALNTGGATEVAVREAMVYSKDVQSGDSIWQDNVCTMRISFDEKLKNAEFNVSWPCFVVNGNWNLIIK
;
A
#
# COMPACT_ATOMS: atom_id res chain seq x y z
N MET A 1 5.17 -22.10 -51.90
CA MET A 1 5.65 -21.02 -51.01
C MET A 1 4.54 -20.01 -50.98
N GLU A 2 3.84 -19.93 -49.86
CA GLU A 2 2.82 -18.90 -49.65
C GLU A 2 3.08 -18.34 -48.26
N GLU A 3 3.24 -17.02 -48.22
CA GLU A 3 3.71 -16.22 -47.10
C GLU A 3 2.77 -16.34 -45.90
N VAL A 4 3.33 -16.66 -44.73
CA VAL A 4 2.60 -16.53 -43.47
C VAL A 4 2.74 -15.06 -43.05
N GLU A 5 1.64 -14.32 -43.18
CA GLU A 5 1.51 -12.95 -42.66
C GLU A 5 1.76 -12.96 -41.15
N GLU A 6 2.91 -12.42 -40.75
CA GLU A 6 3.29 -12.28 -39.34
C GLU A 6 2.47 -11.14 -38.72
N LEU A 7 1.32 -11.49 -38.15
CA LEU A 7 0.39 -10.59 -37.47
C LEU A 7 1.01 -10.07 -36.16
N CYS A 8 1.81 -9.02 -36.26
CA CYS A 8 2.26 -8.21 -35.13
C CYS A 8 1.04 -7.60 -34.41
N THR A 9 0.77 -8.05 -33.18
CA THR A 9 -0.40 -7.61 -32.41
C THR A 9 -0.05 -6.45 -31.47
N ARG A 10 -0.91 -5.43 -31.47
CA ARG A 10 -0.80 -4.18 -30.73
C ARG A 10 -1.41 -4.34 -29.33
N ILE A 11 -0.60 -4.18 -28.28
CA ILE A 11 -1.06 -4.19 -26.89
C ILE A 11 -1.66 -2.81 -26.56
N ILE A 12 -2.94 -2.75 -26.17
CA ILE A 12 -3.58 -1.53 -25.67
C ILE A 12 -3.51 -1.56 -24.15
N ILE A 13 -2.62 -0.76 -23.57
CA ILE A 13 -2.52 -0.55 -22.12
C ILE A 13 -3.44 0.61 -21.75
N SER A 14 -4.63 0.32 -21.22
CA SER A 14 -5.48 1.36 -20.63
C SER A 14 -5.20 1.45 -19.12
N GLN A 15 -4.27 2.34 -18.74
CA GLN A 15 -4.25 2.83 -17.36
C GLN A 15 -5.47 3.73 -17.16
N ILE A 16 -6.43 3.28 -16.35
CA ILE A 16 -7.54 4.13 -15.92
C ILE A 16 -6.95 5.20 -15.00
N LYS A 17 -6.77 6.42 -15.53
CA LYS A 17 -6.50 7.62 -14.72
C LYS A 17 -7.67 7.78 -13.76
N ASN A 18 -7.40 7.74 -12.46
CA ASN A 18 -8.36 7.90 -11.35
C ASN A 18 -9.22 6.68 -11.00
N ALA A 19 -8.68 5.46 -11.04
CA ALA A 19 -9.37 4.33 -10.42
C ALA A 19 -9.30 4.42 -8.88
N VAL A 20 -10.45 4.63 -8.23
CA VAL A 20 -10.66 4.48 -6.77
C VAL A 20 -10.71 2.98 -6.37
N GLY A 21 -10.25 2.08 -7.25
CA GLY A 21 -10.26 0.63 -7.09
C GLY A 21 -8.96 0.00 -7.56
N ARG A 22 -8.73 -1.28 -7.20
CA ARG A 22 -7.55 -2.03 -7.61
C ARG A 22 -7.55 -2.16 -9.15
N PRO A 23 -6.53 -1.64 -9.88
CA PRO A 23 -6.47 -1.77 -11.33
C PRO A 23 -6.33 -3.24 -11.68
N VAL A 24 -7.27 -3.74 -12.50
CA VAL A 24 -7.20 -5.08 -13.07
C VAL A 24 -6.74 -4.91 -14.51
N THR A 25 -5.55 -5.43 -14.83
CA THR A 25 -5.13 -5.58 -16.23
C THR A 25 -5.57 -6.95 -16.71
N GLN A 26 -6.49 -6.96 -17.66
CA GLN A 26 -6.91 -8.18 -18.34
C GLN A 26 -6.06 -8.36 -19.59
N PHE A 27 -5.60 -9.59 -19.81
CA PHE A 27 -4.89 -9.99 -21.01
C PHE A 27 -5.76 -11.01 -21.74
N GLU A 28 -6.08 -10.73 -23.00
CA GLU A 28 -6.74 -11.69 -23.90
C GLU A 28 -5.67 -12.30 -24.79
N SER A 29 -5.69 -13.63 -24.95
CA SER A 29 -4.75 -14.36 -25.80
C SER A 29 -5.52 -15.24 -26.77
N LEU A 30 -5.05 -15.24 -28.03
CA LEU A 30 -5.50 -16.18 -29.06
C LEU A 30 -4.60 -17.42 -29.14
N ALA A 31 -3.69 -17.60 -28.18
CA ALA A 31 -2.86 -18.80 -28.12
C ALA A 31 -3.76 -20.04 -27.95
N PRO A 32 -3.41 -21.17 -28.60
CA PRO A 32 -4.12 -22.43 -28.38
C PRO A 32 -4.16 -22.80 -26.89
N ALA A 33 -5.27 -23.40 -26.44
CA ALA A 33 -5.50 -23.72 -25.03
C ALA A 33 -4.49 -24.71 -24.41
N ASP A 34 -3.64 -25.34 -25.24
CA ASP A 34 -2.58 -26.27 -24.85
C ASP A 34 -1.16 -25.64 -24.92
N LYS A 35 -1.07 -24.33 -25.13
CA LYS A 35 0.21 -23.62 -25.26
C LYS A 35 0.46 -22.71 -24.08
N GLU A 36 1.67 -22.81 -23.53
CA GLU A 36 2.14 -21.90 -22.49
C GLU A 36 2.22 -20.48 -23.04
N ILE A 37 1.69 -19.52 -22.28
CA ILE A 37 1.79 -18.09 -22.57
C ILE A 37 2.84 -17.50 -21.63
N GLU A 38 3.86 -16.87 -22.20
CA GLU A 38 4.82 -16.05 -21.44
C GLU A 38 4.38 -14.59 -21.47
N LEU A 39 4.07 -14.03 -20.31
CA LEU A 39 3.71 -12.63 -20.14
C LEU A 39 4.84 -11.88 -19.44
N LYS A 40 5.32 -10.80 -20.06
CA LYS A 40 6.32 -9.90 -19.48
C LYS A 40 5.64 -8.69 -18.85
N VAL A 41 5.78 -8.52 -17.54
CA VAL A 41 5.18 -7.38 -16.81
C VAL A 41 6.24 -6.59 -16.05
N PRO A 42 6.15 -5.24 -16.04
CA PRO A 42 7.15 -4.36 -15.42
C PRO A 42 7.00 -4.23 -13.90
N SER A 43 5.90 -4.71 -13.33
CA SER A 43 5.67 -4.72 -11.90
C SER A 43 4.59 -5.71 -11.51
N LEU A 44 4.64 -6.14 -10.25
CA LEU A 44 3.63 -6.97 -9.62
C LEU A 44 2.99 -6.20 -8.46
N LEU A 45 1.70 -6.47 -8.25
CA LEU A 45 1.01 -6.09 -7.04
C LEU A 45 1.00 -7.29 -6.10
N VAL A 46 1.68 -7.18 -4.97
CA VAL A 46 1.83 -8.28 -4.01
C VAL A 46 1.29 -7.85 -2.66
N GLY A 47 0.46 -8.68 -2.04
CA GLY A 47 -0.07 -8.41 -0.70
C GLY A 47 -0.07 -9.65 0.18
N TYR A 48 -0.10 -9.44 1.49
CA TYR A 48 -0.23 -10.49 2.50
C TYR A 48 -1.51 -10.30 3.28
N GLU A 49 -2.40 -11.30 3.30
CA GLU A 49 -3.55 -11.30 4.21
C GLU A 49 -3.10 -11.75 5.61
N LYS A 50 -2.34 -10.90 6.30
CA LYS A 50 -1.76 -11.20 7.61
C LYS A 50 -1.66 -9.99 8.53
N ASP A 51 -1.67 -10.23 9.83
CA ASP A 51 -1.36 -9.26 10.88
C ASP A 51 0.15 -9.17 11.14
N PHE A 52 0.64 -7.95 11.28
CA PHE A 52 2.05 -7.61 11.50
C PHE A 52 2.32 -7.14 12.93
N GLY A 53 1.28 -7.11 13.77
CA GLY A 53 1.36 -6.87 15.20
C GLY A 53 0.64 -5.60 15.63
N ASN A 54 0.68 -5.37 16.94
CA ASN A 54 0.06 -4.23 17.58
C ASN A 54 1.13 -3.25 18.10
N PHE A 55 0.76 -1.99 18.21
CA PHE A 55 1.56 -0.97 18.88
C PHE A 55 0.66 0.06 19.56
N ASP A 56 1.11 0.54 20.71
CA ASP A 56 0.43 1.58 21.47
C ASP A 56 0.89 2.98 21.06
N VAL A 57 -0.05 3.92 21.02
CA VAL A 57 0.22 5.34 20.82
C VAL A 57 -0.47 6.16 21.91
N ALA A 58 0.35 6.85 22.70
CA ALA A 58 -0.14 7.83 23.67
C ALA A 58 -0.70 9.06 22.94
N ILE A 59 -1.93 9.45 23.26
CA ILE A 59 -2.57 10.65 22.72
C ILE A 59 -1.97 11.88 23.40
N PRO A 60 -1.37 12.83 22.65
CA PRO A 60 -0.71 13.99 23.24
C PRO A 60 -1.72 15.03 23.76
N GLY A 61 -1.22 16.07 24.43
CA GLY A 61 -2.00 17.23 24.83
C GLY A 61 -2.55 17.98 23.61
N LEU A 62 -3.57 18.83 23.81
CA LEU A 62 -4.14 19.62 22.73
C LEU A 62 -3.06 20.51 22.08
N ASN A 63 -2.99 20.50 20.74
CA ASN A 63 -2.00 21.20 19.92
C ASN A 63 -0.54 20.74 20.12
N GLU A 64 -0.31 19.68 20.89
CA GLU A 64 1.00 19.07 21.07
C GLU A 64 1.26 18.04 19.96
N GLU A 65 2.48 18.06 19.42
CA GLU A 65 3.02 17.02 18.56
C GLU A 65 4.09 16.24 19.32
N LYS A 66 3.97 14.91 19.33
CA LYS A 66 4.96 14.01 19.91
C LYS A 66 5.58 13.16 18.83
N ARG A 67 6.91 13.15 18.84
CA ARG A 67 7.72 12.26 18.02
C ARG A 67 7.68 10.84 18.61
N ILE A 68 7.52 9.85 17.75
CA ILE A 68 7.39 8.43 18.09
C ILE A 68 8.55 7.62 17.53
N ASP A 69 8.91 7.83 16.26
CA ASP A 69 9.93 7.08 15.50
C ASP A 69 9.79 5.54 15.62
N ARG A 70 8.56 5.03 15.58
CA ARG A 70 8.32 3.59 15.63
C ARG A 70 8.46 2.97 14.25
N GLU A 71 9.46 2.11 14.08
CA GLU A 71 9.60 1.27 12.89
C GLU A 71 8.58 0.13 12.90
N ILE A 72 7.98 -0.13 11.73
CA ILE A 72 7.05 -1.21 11.47
C ILE A 72 7.56 -1.97 10.24
N ASP A 73 7.96 -3.22 10.46
CA ASP A 73 8.47 -4.12 9.42
C ASP A 73 7.31 -4.88 8.75
N LEU A 74 7.04 -4.54 7.49
CA LEU A 74 6.02 -5.20 6.66
C LEU A 74 6.62 -6.34 5.80
N LYS A 75 7.80 -6.85 6.18
CA LYS A 75 8.60 -7.90 5.51
C LYS A 75 9.27 -7.48 4.21
N LEU A 76 8.49 -7.04 3.22
CA LEU A 76 9.05 -6.60 1.93
C LEU A 76 9.54 -5.16 1.98
N GLN A 77 8.98 -4.36 2.90
CA GLN A 77 9.32 -2.97 3.07
C GLN A 77 9.03 -2.53 4.51
N LYS A 78 9.54 -1.36 4.90
CA LYS A 78 9.34 -0.77 6.22
C LYS A 78 8.64 0.58 6.15
N ILE A 79 7.80 0.86 7.14
CA ILE A 79 7.24 2.18 7.41
C ILE A 79 7.65 2.63 8.82
N VAL A 80 7.65 3.93 9.06
CA VAL A 80 7.94 4.52 10.38
C VAL A 80 6.82 5.46 10.78
N LEU A 81 6.16 5.20 11.91
CA LEU A 81 5.30 6.19 12.56
C LEU A 81 6.18 7.27 13.19
N GLN A 82 6.27 8.42 12.52
CA GLN A 82 7.15 9.51 12.89
C GLN A 82 6.60 10.31 14.07
N SER A 83 5.33 10.69 14.01
CA SER A 83 4.70 11.54 15.03
C SER A 83 3.19 11.36 15.13
N ILE A 84 2.66 11.80 16.27
CA ILE A 84 1.24 12.05 16.49
C ILE A 84 1.06 13.51 16.91
N LYS A 85 0.09 14.20 16.31
CA LYS A 85 -0.29 15.57 16.70
C LYS A 85 -1.77 15.65 17.00
N ARG A 86 -2.14 16.08 18.21
CA ARG A 86 -3.55 16.31 18.54
C ARG A 86 -4.01 17.65 17.98
N THR A 87 -4.95 17.60 17.04
CA THR A 87 -5.42 18.77 16.28
C THR A 87 -6.70 19.37 16.86
N SER A 88 -7.46 18.61 17.65
CA SER A 88 -8.62 19.12 18.40
C SER A 88 -8.86 18.33 19.69
N ALA A 89 -9.93 18.65 20.41
CA ALA A 89 -10.36 17.88 21.58
C ALA A 89 -10.61 16.39 21.24
N THR A 90 -10.98 16.06 20.01
CA THR A 90 -11.38 14.69 19.63
C THR A 90 -10.67 14.19 18.39
N THR A 91 -9.63 14.88 17.89
CA THR A 91 -8.90 14.46 16.68
C THR A 91 -7.40 14.57 16.81
N ALA A 92 -6.69 13.68 16.11
CA ALA A 92 -5.25 13.74 15.93
C ALA A 92 -4.85 13.31 14.51
N GLU A 93 -3.61 13.63 14.16
CA GLU A 93 -2.97 13.21 12.93
C GLU A 93 -1.77 12.32 13.27
N LEU A 94 -1.72 11.14 12.64
CA LEU A 94 -0.59 10.23 12.65
C LEU A 94 0.21 10.44 11.37
N LYS A 95 1.51 10.71 11.49
CA LYS A 95 2.40 10.90 10.34
C LYS A 95 3.32 9.70 10.16
N PHE A 96 3.24 9.07 9.00
CA PHE A 96 4.06 7.93 8.61
C PHE A 96 5.05 8.32 7.52
N ALA A 97 6.31 7.92 7.68
CA ALA A 97 7.25 7.81 6.59
C ALA A 97 7.17 6.40 6.00
N LEU A 98 7.07 6.33 4.67
CA LEU A 98 6.92 5.10 3.90
C LEU A 98 8.25 4.75 3.24
N ASN A 99 8.39 3.49 2.81
CA ASN A 99 9.53 3.02 2.01
C ASN A 99 10.89 3.30 2.65
N THR A 100 10.96 3.13 3.97
CA THR A 100 12.13 3.47 4.78
C THR A 100 13.17 2.35 4.85
N GLY A 101 12.83 1.16 4.35
CA GLY A 101 13.77 0.05 4.19
C GLY A 101 14.63 0.17 2.95
N GLY A 102 15.57 -0.76 2.78
CA GLY A 102 16.53 -0.74 1.67
C GLY A 102 16.04 -1.29 0.33
N ALA A 103 14.79 -1.78 0.25
CA ALA A 103 14.26 -2.39 -0.97
C ALA A 103 13.78 -1.32 -1.97
N THR A 104 14.67 -0.84 -2.84
CA THR A 104 14.40 0.26 -3.78
C THR A 104 13.33 -0.06 -4.83
N GLU A 105 13.18 -1.33 -5.19
CA GLU A 105 12.19 -1.80 -6.16
C GLU A 105 10.82 -2.09 -5.54
N VAL A 106 10.67 -1.92 -4.22
CA VAL A 106 9.42 -2.22 -3.50
C VAL A 106 8.86 -0.95 -2.90
N ALA A 107 7.66 -0.57 -3.32
CA ALA A 107 6.92 0.55 -2.76
C ALA A 107 5.65 0.06 -2.02
N VAL A 108 5.45 0.52 -0.80
CA VAL A 108 4.19 0.36 -0.07
C VAL A 108 3.10 1.10 -0.82
N ARG A 109 2.03 0.39 -1.14
CA ARG A 109 0.83 0.93 -1.79
C ARG A 109 -0.30 1.15 -0.79
N GLU A 110 -0.51 0.19 0.08
CA GLU A 110 -1.51 0.25 1.15
C GLU A 110 -1.03 -0.60 2.33
N ALA A 111 -1.48 -0.24 3.53
CA ALA A 111 -1.44 -1.09 4.71
C ALA A 111 -2.64 -0.70 5.58
N MET A 112 -3.32 -1.68 6.16
CA MET A 112 -4.39 -1.43 7.10
C MET A 112 -3.78 -1.09 8.45
N VAL A 113 -4.14 0.06 9.00
CA VAL A 113 -3.80 0.48 10.35
C VAL A 113 -5.11 0.71 11.07
N TYR A 114 -5.46 -0.20 11.96
CA TYR A 114 -6.76 -0.24 12.61
C TYR A 114 -6.63 -0.12 14.12
N SER A 115 -7.54 0.57 14.77
CA SER A 115 -7.68 0.55 16.22
C SER A 115 -9.15 0.50 16.58
N LYS A 116 -9.48 -0.26 17.63
CA LYS A 116 -10.83 -0.26 18.22
C LYS A 116 -11.11 0.99 19.06
N ASP A 117 -10.06 1.71 19.46
CA ASP A 117 -10.15 2.84 20.39
C ASP A 117 -10.45 4.16 19.67
N VAL A 118 -10.29 4.19 18.34
CA VAL A 118 -10.41 5.38 17.50
C VAL A 118 -11.21 5.06 16.24
N GLN A 119 -11.75 6.09 15.61
CA GLN A 119 -12.24 6.00 14.24
C GLN A 119 -11.21 6.64 13.31
N SER A 120 -10.75 5.89 12.32
CA SER A 120 -9.88 6.43 11.26
C SER A 120 -10.72 7.15 10.21
N GLY A 121 -10.28 8.34 9.81
CA GLY A 121 -10.84 9.09 8.69
C GLY A 121 -9.93 9.03 7.47
N ASP A 122 -9.80 10.16 6.78
CA ASP A 122 -9.00 10.28 5.57
C ASP A 122 -7.50 10.07 5.82
N SER A 123 -6.84 9.47 4.83
CA SER A 123 -5.38 9.37 4.75
C SER A 123 -4.90 10.10 3.50
N ILE A 124 -3.97 11.03 3.68
CA ILE A 124 -3.39 11.82 2.60
C ILE A 124 -1.99 11.28 2.32
N TRP A 125 -1.77 10.87 1.07
CA TRP A 125 -0.49 10.33 0.59
C TRP A 125 0.21 11.38 -0.27
N GLN A 126 1.44 11.71 0.09
CA GLN A 126 2.30 12.64 -0.64
C GLN A 126 3.70 12.02 -0.68
N ASP A 127 4.09 11.52 -1.85
CA ASP A 127 5.33 10.78 -2.05
C ASP A 127 5.51 9.63 -1.04
N ASN A 128 6.58 9.66 -0.25
CA ASN A 128 6.88 8.68 0.80
C ASN A 128 6.32 9.08 2.17
N VAL A 129 5.29 9.90 2.22
CA VAL A 129 4.64 10.34 3.46
C VAL A 129 3.14 10.04 3.40
N CYS A 130 2.62 9.47 4.47
CA CYS A 130 1.18 9.31 4.69
C CYS A 130 0.79 10.00 5.99
N THR A 131 -0.19 10.89 5.93
CA THR A 131 -0.81 11.49 7.13
C THR A 131 -2.22 10.95 7.26
N MET A 132 -2.50 10.29 8.38
CA MET A 132 -3.80 9.70 8.69
C MET A 132 -4.47 10.50 9.79
N ARG A 133 -5.71 10.91 9.56
CA ARG A 133 -6.53 11.56 10.59
C ARG A 133 -7.31 10.51 11.38
N ILE A 134 -7.30 10.64 12.69
CA ILE A 134 -8.09 9.82 13.61
C ILE A 134 -9.00 10.69 14.48
N SER A 135 -10.14 10.14 14.88
CA SER A 135 -11.04 10.71 15.88
C SER A 135 -11.26 9.76 17.06
N PHE A 136 -11.45 10.31 18.26
CA PHE A 136 -11.53 9.54 19.50
C PHE A 136 -12.29 10.29 20.60
N ASP A 137 -12.66 9.57 21.67
CA ASP A 137 -13.23 10.18 22.88
C ASP A 137 -12.22 11.13 23.54
N GLU A 138 -12.63 12.34 23.93
CA GLU A 138 -11.74 13.38 24.46
C GLU A 138 -10.85 12.91 25.63
N LYS A 139 -11.33 11.95 26.42
CA LYS A 139 -10.64 11.41 27.59
C LYS A 139 -9.64 10.32 27.24
N LEU A 140 -9.62 9.82 26.00
CA LEU A 140 -8.68 8.79 25.54
C LEU A 140 -7.23 9.25 25.76
N LYS A 141 -6.45 8.39 26.41
CA LYS A 141 -5.03 8.67 26.73
C LYS A 141 -4.06 7.81 25.92
N ASN A 142 -4.49 6.62 25.52
CA ASN A 142 -3.71 5.69 24.75
C ASN A 142 -4.64 4.97 23.76
N ALA A 143 -4.13 4.66 22.57
CA ALA A 143 -4.82 3.86 21.57
C ALA A 143 -3.91 2.72 21.12
N GLU A 144 -4.43 1.50 21.08
CA GLU A 144 -3.73 0.34 20.51
C GLU A 144 -4.09 0.23 19.03
N PHE A 145 -3.07 0.20 18.17
CA PHE A 145 -3.24 0.02 16.72
C PHE A 145 -2.70 -1.34 16.29
N ASN A 146 -3.42 -2.02 15.41
CA ASN A 146 -3.00 -3.19 14.66
C ASN A 146 -2.58 -2.78 13.24
N VAL A 147 -1.48 -3.35 12.76
CA VAL A 147 -1.08 -3.25 11.34
C VAL A 147 -1.34 -4.57 10.65
N SER A 148 -2.03 -4.52 9.52
CA SER A 148 -2.37 -5.71 8.76
C SER A 148 -2.48 -5.42 7.26
N TRP A 149 -2.54 -6.50 6.50
CA TRP A 149 -2.92 -6.49 5.08
C TRP A 149 -2.14 -5.49 4.21
N PRO A 150 -0.79 -5.46 4.28
CA PRO A 150 -0.01 -4.59 3.44
C PRO A 150 -0.02 -5.10 2.00
N CYS A 151 0.03 -4.16 1.08
CA CYS A 151 0.15 -4.38 -0.35
C CYS A 151 1.26 -3.49 -0.91
N PHE A 152 2.01 -4.05 -1.85
CA PHE A 152 3.22 -3.44 -2.40
C PHE A 152 3.17 -3.47 -3.92
N VAL A 153 3.71 -2.42 -4.52
CA VAL A 153 4.15 -2.46 -5.92
C VAL A 153 5.60 -2.94 -5.92
N VAL A 154 5.85 -4.07 -6.56
CA VAL A 154 7.17 -4.64 -6.74
C VAL A 154 7.58 -4.46 -8.19
N ASN A 155 8.45 -3.49 -8.44
CA ASN A 155 8.98 -3.20 -9.77
C ASN A 155 10.00 -4.27 -10.18
N GLY A 156 10.03 -4.60 -11.47
CA GLY A 156 10.97 -5.58 -12.02
C GLY A 156 10.57 -6.07 -13.40
N ASN A 157 11.44 -6.85 -14.04
CA ASN A 157 11.14 -7.49 -15.32
C ASN A 157 10.64 -8.92 -15.05
N TRP A 158 9.34 -9.04 -14.79
CA TRP A 158 8.72 -10.31 -14.42
C TRP A 158 8.26 -11.09 -15.65
N ASN A 159 8.61 -12.37 -15.71
CA ASN A 159 8.07 -13.30 -16.69
C ASN A 159 7.08 -14.22 -15.98
N LEU A 160 5.80 -14.11 -16.33
CA LEU A 160 4.73 -14.96 -15.83
C LEU A 160 4.42 -16.02 -16.88
N ILE A 161 4.48 -17.29 -16.50
CA ILE A 161 4.11 -18.41 -17.35
C ILE A 161 2.71 -18.86 -16.97
N ILE A 162 1.77 -18.73 -17.91
CA ILE A 162 0.39 -19.16 -17.75
C ILE A 162 0.20 -20.46 -18.55
N LYS A 163 -0.35 -21.47 -17.89
CA LYS A 163 -0.68 -22.79 -18.47
C LYS A 163 -2.18 -22.94 -18.58
#